data_AF-A0A0S4J0X8-F1
#
_entry.id   AF-A0A0S4J0X8-F1
#
_cell.length_a   1.000
_cell.length_b   1.000
_cell.length_c   1.000
_cell.angle_alpha   90.00
_cell.angle_beta   90.00
_cell.angle_gamma   90.00
#
_symmetry.space_group_name_H-M   'P 1'
#
loop_
_entity.id
_entity.type
_entity.pdbx_description
1 polymer ?
#
loop_
_entity_poly.entity_id
_entity_poly.type
_entity_poly.pdbx_seq_one_letter_code
_entity_poly.pdbx_strand_id
1 'polypeptide(L)'
;MKDMTLAQLNATFYGGDGVNSLVDMLGKRVEQFGSKRNAMAYRVIDRLEKGEIEEGGKKKPWEFIHLKPTEYLTFTQMWEKMINFGKGLVELGFTAGSRVGLYEETRYEWLVSLYGLWSQSLTG
;
A
#
# COMPACT_ATOMS: atom_id res chain seq x y z
N MET A 1 -5.43 -19.18 19.20
CA MET A 1 -4.65 -17.93 19.36
C MET A 1 -4.18 -17.93 20.81
N LYS A 2 -2.87 -17.88 21.08
CA LYS A 2 -2.35 -17.92 22.47
C LYS A 2 -2.86 -16.71 23.25
N ASP A 3 -3.12 -16.88 24.55
CA ASP A 3 -3.39 -15.79 25.49
C ASP A 3 -2.15 -14.89 25.58
N MET A 4 -2.11 -13.86 24.74
CA MET A 4 -1.07 -12.85 24.74
C MET A 4 -1.54 -11.65 25.56
N THR A 5 -0.69 -11.15 26.45
CA THR A 5 -0.96 -9.90 27.16
C THR A 5 -0.99 -8.72 26.17
N LEU A 6 -1.62 -7.60 26.54
CA LEU A 6 -1.63 -6.40 25.70
C LEU A 6 -0.21 -5.92 25.35
N ALA A 7 0.73 -6.03 26.30
CA ALA A 7 2.14 -5.72 26.05
C ALA A 7 2.77 -6.67 25.03
N GLN A 8 2.47 -7.97 25.11
CA GLN A 8 2.95 -8.95 24.13
C GLN A 8 2.32 -8.74 22.75
N LEU A 9 1.04 -8.36 22.68
CA LEU A 9 0.38 -7.99 21.42
C LEU A 9 1.01 -6.75 20.82
N ASN A 10 1.25 -5.71 21.63
CA ASN A 10 1.92 -4.49 21.20
C ASN A 10 3.33 -4.78 20.68
N ALA A 11 4.16 -5.48 21.46
CA ALA A 11 5.50 -5.87 21.04
C ALA A 11 5.51 -6.71 19.76
N THR A 12 4.58 -7.66 19.64
CA THR A 12 4.56 -8.61 18.51
C THR A 12 4.06 -7.95 17.23
N PHE A 13 2.99 -7.17 17.29
CA PHE A 13 2.29 -6.67 16.10
C PHE A 13 2.53 -5.18 15.84
N TYR A 14 2.63 -4.37 16.89
CA TYR A 14 2.71 -2.91 16.80
C TYR A 14 4.12 -2.34 17.06
N GLY A 15 5.12 -3.22 17.22
CA GLY A 15 6.54 -2.83 17.27
C GLY A 15 7.07 -2.46 18.66
N GLY A 16 6.23 -2.57 19.70
CA GLY A 16 6.61 -2.47 21.11
C GLY A 16 7.04 -1.07 21.54
N ASP A 17 7.77 -1.00 22.65
CA ASP A 17 8.17 0.28 23.24
C ASP A 17 9.01 1.12 22.27
N GLY A 18 8.76 2.44 22.29
CA GLY A 18 9.43 3.42 21.44
C GLY A 18 8.88 3.54 20.00
N VAL A 19 7.80 2.82 19.66
CA VAL A 19 7.05 3.04 18.41
C VAL A 19 5.92 4.01 18.67
N ASN A 20 5.99 5.19 18.06
CA ASN A 20 4.99 6.26 18.27
C ASN A 20 4.04 6.42 17.09
N SER A 21 4.38 5.85 15.93
CA SER A 21 3.57 5.93 14.71
C SER A 21 3.61 4.62 13.91
N LEU A 22 2.64 4.46 13.00
CA LEU A 22 2.67 3.35 12.04
C LEU A 22 3.93 3.41 11.16
N VAL A 23 4.42 4.61 10.84
CA VAL A 23 5.64 4.81 10.04
C VAL A 23 6.86 4.25 10.79
N ASP A 24 6.96 4.48 12.11
CA ASP A 24 8.03 3.91 12.93
C ASP A 24 7.96 2.37 12.96
N MET A 25 6.74 1.83 13.08
CA MET A 25 6.51 0.38 13.04
C MET A 25 6.96 -0.21 11.70
N LEU A 26 6.57 0.42 10.59
CA LEU A 26 6.98 0.02 9.24
C LEU A 26 8.49 0.11 9.08
N GLY A 27 9.14 1.16 9.59
CA GLY A 27 10.60 1.29 9.61
C GLY A 27 11.28 0.10 10.27
N LYS A 28 10.85 -0.29 11.48
CA LYS A 28 11.37 -1.50 12.16
C LYS A 28 11.16 -2.78 11.34
N ARG A 29 10.04 -2.92 10.61
CA ARG A 29 9.80 -4.09 9.74
C ARG A 29 10.69 -4.08 8.50
N VAL A 30 10.99 -2.92 7.95
CA VAL A 30 11.92 -2.77 6.84
C VAL A 30 13.33 -3.14 7.27
N GLU A 31 13.77 -2.74 8.47
CA GLU A 31 15.05 -3.19 9.03
C GLU A 31 15.09 -4.70 9.25
N GLN A 32 14.00 -5.27 9.78
CA GLN A 32 13.91 -6.70 10.08
C GLN A 32 13.90 -7.57 8.82
N PHE A 33 13.13 -7.19 7.81
CA PHE A 33 12.85 -8.03 6.65
C PHE A 33 13.53 -7.54 5.37
N GLY A 34 13.60 -6.24 5.15
CA GLY A 34 14.21 -5.59 3.98
C GLY A 34 13.84 -6.30 2.68
N SER A 35 14.86 -6.64 1.90
CA SER A 35 14.70 -7.32 0.60
C SER A 35 14.48 -8.83 0.73
N LYS A 36 14.48 -9.39 1.94
CA LYS A 36 14.36 -10.85 2.19
C LYS A 36 12.92 -11.35 2.20
N ARG A 37 11.94 -10.46 2.32
CA ARG A 37 10.51 -10.81 2.29
C ARG A 37 9.71 -9.85 1.44
N ASN A 38 8.67 -10.39 0.83
CA ASN A 38 7.65 -9.63 0.13
C ASN A 38 6.73 -8.97 1.17
N ALA A 39 6.48 -7.67 1.00
CA ALA A 39 5.54 -6.89 1.76
C ALA A 39 4.18 -6.81 1.07
N MET A 40 4.18 -6.72 -0.27
CA MET A 40 2.96 -6.58 -1.06
C MET A 40 2.99 -7.46 -2.30
N ALA A 41 1.81 -7.78 -2.82
CA ALA A 41 1.61 -8.50 -4.07
C ALA A 41 0.63 -7.73 -4.95
N TYR A 42 0.86 -7.69 -6.25
CA TYR A 42 0.00 -6.99 -7.20
C TYR A 42 0.02 -7.69 -8.57
N ARG A 43 -0.94 -7.35 -9.44
CA ARG A 43 -1.00 -7.84 -10.82
C ARG A 43 -1.16 -6.67 -11.76
N VAL A 44 -0.30 -6.61 -12.77
CA VAL A 44 -0.38 -5.59 -13.82
C VAL A 44 -1.41 -6.02 -14.86
N ILE A 45 -2.14 -5.06 -15.43
CA ILE A 45 -2.99 -5.32 -16.59
C ILE A 45 -2.10 -5.72 -17.77
N ASP A 46 -2.37 -6.89 -18.34
CA ASP A 46 -1.70 -7.41 -19.54
C ASP A 46 -2.33 -6.79 -20.80
N ARG A 47 -3.66 -6.93 -20.92
CA ARG A 47 -4.43 -6.36 -22.04
C ARG A 47 -5.89 -6.20 -21.67
N LEU A 48 -6.55 -5.32 -22.41
CA LEU A 48 -8.00 -5.15 -22.41
C LEU A 48 -8.55 -5.74 -23.70
N GLU A 49 -9.52 -6.63 -23.58
CA GLU A 49 -10.18 -7.24 -24.73
C GLU A 49 -11.64 -6.80 -24.77
N LYS A 50 -12.06 -6.21 -25.89
CA LYS A 50 -13.46 -5.84 -26.11
C LYS A 50 -14.20 -7.04 -26.68
N GLY A 51 -15.32 -7.39 -26.08
CA GLY A 51 -16.19 -8.45 -26.55
C GLY A 51 -17.64 -8.17 -26.24
N GLU A 52 -18.44 -9.23 -26.23
CA GLU A 52 -19.84 -9.17 -25.88
C GLU A 52 -20.13 -10.23 -24.81
N ILE A 53 -20.98 -9.88 -23.84
CA ILE A 53 -21.58 -10.84 -22.93
C ILE A 53 -23.08 -10.95 -23.23
N GLU A 54 -23.64 -12.15 -23.06
CA GLU A 54 -25.08 -12.36 -23.16
C GLU A 54 -25.69 -12.33 -21.76
N GLU A 55 -26.61 -11.39 -21.54
CA GLU A 55 -27.33 -11.25 -20.27
C GLU A 55 -28.83 -11.09 -20.58
N GLY A 56 -29.63 -12.08 -20.20
CA GLY A 56 -31.08 -12.07 -20.45
C GLY A 56 -31.46 -12.15 -21.93
N GLY A 57 -30.71 -12.88 -22.75
CA GLY A 57 -30.96 -13.04 -24.19
C GLY A 57 -30.57 -11.82 -25.04
N LYS A 58 -29.91 -10.82 -24.44
CA LYS A 58 -29.39 -9.64 -25.15
C LYS A 58 -27.87 -9.61 -25.05
N LYS A 59 -27.21 -9.38 -26.19
CA LYS A 59 -25.77 -9.14 -26.24
C LYS A 59 -25.48 -7.70 -25.80
N LYS A 60 -24.51 -7.55 -24.88
CA LYS A 60 -24.03 -6.26 -24.39
C LYS A 60 -22.52 -6.18 -24.61
N PRO A 61 -21.98 -5.03 -25.04
CA PRO A 61 -20.54 -4.84 -25.11
C PRO A 61 -19.92 -4.97 -23.72
N TRP A 62 -18.75 -5.59 -23.65
CA TRP A 62 -18.01 -5.83 -22.41
C TRP A 62 -16.50 -5.68 -22.61
N GLU A 63 -15.79 -5.33 -21.54
CA GLU A 63 -14.34 -5.27 -21.51
C GLU A 63 -13.79 -6.34 -20.55
N PHE A 64 -13.01 -7.26 -21.09
CA PHE A 64 -12.32 -8.29 -20.34
C PHE A 64 -10.92 -7.83 -20.00
N ILE A 65 -10.64 -7.69 -18.70
CA ILE A 65 -9.33 -7.30 -18.18
C ILE A 65 -8.49 -8.56 -17.99
N HIS A 66 -7.45 -8.72 -18.80
CA HIS A 66 -6.46 -9.78 -18.65
C HIS A 66 -5.31 -9.27 -17.79
N LEU A 67 -4.92 -10.03 -16.78
CA LEU A 67 -3.89 -9.65 -15.82
C LEU A 67 -2.64 -10.52 -16.01
N LYS A 68 -1.45 -9.92 -15.90
CA LYS A 68 -0.17 -10.63 -15.84
C LYS A 68 -0.05 -11.52 -14.60
N PRO A 69 0.95 -12.43 -14.51
CA PRO A 69 1.25 -13.13 -13.27
C PRO A 69 1.45 -12.18 -12.08
N THR A 70 1.28 -12.70 -10.87
CA THR A 70 1.48 -11.92 -9.63
C THR A 70 2.93 -11.48 -9.49
N GLU A 71 3.10 -10.17 -9.30
CA GLU A 71 4.36 -9.53 -8.95
C GLU A 71 4.37 -9.19 -7.46
N TYR A 72 5.56 -8.99 -6.91
CA TYR A 72 5.76 -8.74 -5.49
C TYR A 72 6.68 -7.56 -5.26
N LEU A 73 6.37 -6.78 -4.21
CA LEU A 73 7.27 -5.77 -3.68
C LEU A 73 7.86 -6.27 -2.38
N THR A 74 9.17 -6.15 -2.24
CA THR A 74 9.86 -6.34 -0.96
C THR A 74 9.57 -5.20 0.01
N PHE A 75 9.86 -5.39 1.30
CA PHE A 75 9.74 -4.30 2.29
C PHE A 75 10.60 -3.09 1.91
N THR A 76 11.81 -3.32 1.40
CA THR A 76 12.69 -2.24 0.90
C THR A 76 12.02 -1.44 -0.21
N GLN A 77 11.51 -2.12 -1.25
CA GLN A 77 10.90 -1.44 -2.40
C GLN A 77 9.61 -0.70 -2.01
N MET A 78 8.79 -1.28 -1.14
CA MET A 78 7.62 -0.59 -0.58
C MET A 78 8.03 0.70 0.13
N TRP A 79 9.04 0.62 1.01
CA TRP A 79 9.51 1.75 1.80
C TRP A 79 10.06 2.87 0.92
N GLU A 80 10.89 2.53 -0.06
CA GLU A 80 11.42 3.49 -1.03
C GLU A 80 10.30 4.23 -1.77
N LYS A 81 9.30 3.50 -2.29
CA LYS A 81 8.14 4.11 -2.96
C LYS A 81 7.36 5.04 -2.03
N MET A 82 7.13 4.60 -0.80
CA MET A 82 6.41 5.35 0.23
C MET A 82 7.12 6.68 0.56
N ILE A 83 8.43 6.62 0.85
CA ILE A 83 9.23 7.80 1.19
C ILE A 83 9.36 8.74 0.00
N ASN A 84 9.57 8.22 -1.21
CA ASN A 84 9.69 9.05 -2.41
C ASN A 84 8.37 9.76 -2.74
N PHE A 85 7.22 9.09 -2.58
CA PHE A 85 5.91 9.71 -2.77
C PHE A 85 5.69 10.86 -1.78
N GLY A 86 5.93 10.62 -0.49
CA GLY A 86 5.80 11.65 0.55
C GLY A 86 6.70 12.85 0.30
N LYS A 87 8.00 12.62 0.02
CA LYS A 87 8.96 13.68 -0.30
C LYS A 87 8.55 14.48 -1.55
N GLY A 88 7.98 13.81 -2.55
CA GLY A 88 7.47 14.47 -3.75
C GLY A 88 6.36 15.47 -3.43
N LEU A 89 5.46 15.17 -2.48
CA LEU A 89 4.43 16.11 -2.06
C LEU A 89 5.03 17.31 -1.31
N VAL A 90 6.03 17.09 -0.45
CA VAL A 90 6.72 18.21 0.22
C VAL A 90 7.40 19.12 -0.80
N GLU A 91 8.03 18.55 -1.83
CA GLU A 91 8.64 19.31 -2.93
C GLU A 91 7.60 20.14 -3.72
N LEU A 92 6.35 19.65 -3.81
CA LEU A 92 5.24 20.38 -4.42
C LEU A 92 4.63 21.46 -3.50
N GLY A 93 5.18 21.67 -2.30
CA GLY A 93 4.78 22.73 -1.37
C GLY A 93 3.80 22.30 -0.29
N PHE A 94 3.51 21.01 -0.14
CA PHE A 94 2.70 20.51 0.97
C PHE A 94 3.51 20.54 2.28
N THR A 95 2.91 21.10 3.32
CA THR A 95 3.54 21.18 4.66
C THR A 95 2.85 20.24 5.64
N ALA A 96 3.51 19.93 6.76
CA ALA A 96 2.92 19.17 7.85
C ALA A 96 1.51 19.71 8.21
N GLY A 97 0.56 18.79 8.41
CA GLY A 97 -0.85 19.11 8.66
C GLY A 97 -1.70 19.40 7.41
N SER A 98 -1.11 19.43 6.21
CA SER A 98 -1.90 19.52 4.96
C SER A 98 -2.81 18.30 4.82
N ARG A 99 -3.98 18.50 4.20
CA ARG A 99 -4.97 17.46 3.91
C ARG A 99 -4.88 17.05 2.45
N VAL A 100 -4.77 15.75 2.19
CA VAL A 100 -4.63 15.18 0.85
C VAL A 100 -5.72 14.12 0.64
N GLY A 101 -6.65 14.37 -0.27
CA GLY A 101 -7.66 13.38 -0.64
C GLY A 101 -7.06 12.31 -1.56
N LEU A 102 -7.30 11.05 -1.25
CA LEU A 102 -6.93 9.90 -2.10
C LEU A 102 -8.18 9.25 -2.68
N TYR A 103 -8.25 9.13 -4.01
CA TYR A 103 -9.30 8.40 -4.72
C TYR A 103 -8.66 7.42 -5.69
N GLU A 104 -8.74 6.13 -5.37
CA GLU A 104 -8.22 5.02 -6.16
C GLU A 104 -9.02 3.76 -5.80
N GLU A 105 -8.92 2.71 -6.61
CA GLU A 105 -9.40 1.39 -6.20
C GLU A 105 -8.49 0.81 -5.09
N THR A 106 -8.85 -0.34 -4.51
CA THR A 106 -7.97 -0.95 -3.49
C THR A 106 -6.76 -1.61 -4.15
N ARG A 107 -5.70 -0.84 -4.41
CA ARG A 107 -4.40 -1.33 -4.91
C ARG A 107 -3.25 -0.98 -3.97
N TYR A 108 -2.08 -1.56 -4.24
CA TYR A 108 -0.92 -1.36 -3.38
C TYR A 108 -0.46 0.11 -3.41
N GLU A 109 -0.66 0.80 -4.53
CA GLU A 109 -0.35 2.21 -4.71
C GLU A 109 -1.15 3.10 -3.73
N TRP A 110 -2.41 2.77 -3.48
CA TRP A 110 -3.23 3.50 -2.49
C TRP A 110 -2.61 3.42 -1.09
N LEU A 111 -2.19 2.22 -0.66
CA LEU A 111 -1.53 2.01 0.64
C LEU A 111 -0.18 2.72 0.72
N VAL A 112 0.66 2.58 -0.31
CA VAL A 112 1.97 3.25 -0.39
C VAL A 112 1.80 4.77 -0.32
N SER A 113 0.80 5.31 -1.01
CA SER A 113 0.53 6.74 -1.03
C SER A 113 0.10 7.23 0.34
N LEU A 114 -0.88 6.56 0.97
CA LEU A 114 -1.35 6.90 2.31
C LEU A 114 -0.22 6.88 3.35
N TYR A 115 0.59 5.83 3.37
CA TYR A 115 1.73 5.76 4.29
C TYR A 115 2.81 6.81 3.97
N GLY A 116 2.96 7.15 2.69
CA GLY A 116 3.82 8.24 2.24
C GLY A 116 3.38 9.60 2.79
N LEU A 117 2.07 9.87 2.83
CA LEU A 117 1.51 11.06 3.48
C LEU A 117 1.94 11.14 4.95
N TRP A 118 1.74 10.05 5.69
CA TRP A 118 2.06 9.99 7.12
C TRP A 118 3.55 10.14 7.40
N SER A 119 4.43 9.69 6.48
CA SER A 119 5.87 9.87 6.60
C SER A 119 6.31 11.34 6.62
N GLN A 120 5.48 12.25 6.09
CA GLN A 120 5.73 13.69 6.05
C GLN A 120 4.77 14.49 6.95
N SER A 121 4.13 13.82 7.92
CA SER A 121 3.13 14.44 8.81
C SER A 121 1.95 15.09 8.07
N LEU A 122 1.59 14.56 6.89
CA LEU A 122 0.37 14.94 6.17
C LEU A 122 -0.80 14.07 6.63
N THR A 123 -2.02 14.53 6.34
CA THR A 123 -3.26 13.81 6.67
C THR A 123 -4.03 13.46 5.40
N GLY A 124 -4.68 12.29 5.37
CA GLY A 124 -5.48 11.80 4.26
C GLY A 124 -6.80 11.24 4.72
#